data_AF-A0A2T0S7C8-F1
#
_entry.id   AF-A0A2T0S7C8-F1
#
_cell.length_a   1.000
_cell.length_b   1.000
_cell.length_c   1.000
_cell.angle_alpha   90.00
_cell.angle_beta   90.00
_cell.angle_gamma   90.00
#
_symmetry.space_group_name_H-M   'P 1'
#
loop_
_entity.id
_entity.type
_entity.pdbx_description
1 polymer ?
#
loop_
_entity_poly.entity_id
_entity_poly.type
_entity_poly.pdbx_seq_one_letter_code
_entity_poly.pdbx_strand_id
1 'polypeptide(L)'
;MTDTPLATVGDVIAALSGYDPTTPLRIAAQPGYPMEHPLARVVCTPDDAEGDGTPPTDPPVVWLGTGEQVGHLPAIAADVLGWSA
;
A
#
# COMPACT_ATOMS: atom_id res chain seq x y z
N MET A 1 -7.64 15.76 10.98
CA MET A 1 -6.96 15.64 9.67
C MET A 1 -8.01 15.19 8.69
N THR A 2 -8.21 15.91 7.59
CA THR A 2 -9.02 15.40 6.49
C THR A 2 -8.30 14.19 5.91
N ASP A 3 -8.88 13.01 6.09
CA ASP A 3 -8.46 11.80 5.38
C ASP A 3 -8.65 12.05 3.89
N THR A 4 -7.57 12.37 3.18
CA THR A 4 -7.61 12.43 1.73
C THR A 4 -7.63 10.98 1.24
N PRO A 5 -8.67 10.55 0.51
CA PRO A 5 -8.70 9.20 -0.03
C PRO A 5 -7.52 9.00 -0.98
N LEU A 6 -6.70 7.99 -0.71
CA LEU A 6 -5.56 7.60 -1.56
C LEU A 6 -6.07 6.75 -2.73
N ALA A 7 -6.58 7.40 -3.79
CA ALA A 7 -7.19 6.73 -4.94
C ALA A 7 -6.23 6.57 -6.13
N THR A 8 -5.20 7.41 -6.21
CA THR A 8 -4.23 7.43 -7.31
C THR A 8 -2.80 7.30 -6.82
N VAL A 9 -1.87 6.98 -7.75
CA VAL A 9 -0.43 7.02 -7.48
C VAL A 9 0.02 8.40 -7.01
N GLY A 10 -0.56 9.47 -7.58
CA GLY A 10 -0.23 10.85 -7.20
C GLY A 10 -0.59 11.16 -5.75
N ASP A 11 -1.73 10.67 -5.25
CA ASP A 11 -2.15 10.86 -3.86
C ASP A 11 -1.18 10.19 -2.90
N VAL A 12 -0.75 8.96 -3.23
CA VAL A 12 0.24 8.21 -2.44
C VAL A 12 1.59 8.91 -2.43
N ILE A 13 2.08 9.39 -3.58
CA ILE A 13 3.33 10.15 -3.67
C ILE A 13 3.25 11.41 -2.80
N ALA A 14 2.17 12.19 -2.91
CA ALA A 14 2.00 13.41 -2.15
C ALA A 14 1.99 13.14 -0.64
N ALA A 15 1.30 12.09 -0.21
CA ALA A 15 1.26 11.68 1.20
C ALA A 15 2.62 11.22 1.73
N LEU A 16 3.37 10.43 0.94
CA LEU A 16 4.66 9.88 1.37
C LEU A 16 5.81 10.90 1.30
N SER A 17 5.74 11.87 0.40
CA SER A 17 6.82 12.86 0.18
C SER A 17 7.07 13.79 1.38
N GLY A 18 6.19 13.79 2.39
CA GLY A 18 6.38 14.52 3.65
C GLY A 18 7.26 13.80 4.68
N TYR A 19 7.59 12.53 4.49
CA TYR A 19 8.39 11.73 5.43
C TYR A 19 9.86 11.58 4.98
N ASP A 20 10.74 11.26 5.92
CA ASP A 20 12.15 10.94 5.60
C ASP A 20 12.20 9.70 4.67
N PRO A 21 12.85 9.80 3.49
CA PRO A 21 12.88 8.73 2.48
C PRO A 21 13.61 7.45 2.94
N THR A 22 14.33 7.49 4.06
CA THR A 22 15.00 6.32 4.65
C THR A 22 14.15 5.61 5.70
N THR A 23 12.98 6.16 6.04
CA THR A 23 12.05 5.57 7.01
C THR A 23 11.47 4.26 6.47
N PRO A 24 11.53 3.15 7.24
CA PRO A 24 10.93 1.88 6.81
C PRO A 24 9.42 1.97 6.58
N LEU A 25 8.97 1.55 5.40
CA LEU A 25 7.55 1.49 5.02
C LEU A 25 6.95 0.10 5.30
N ARG A 26 5.79 0.07 5.97
CA ARG A 26 5.03 -1.15 6.28
C ARG A 26 3.55 -0.97 5.92
N ILE A 27 2.88 -2.05 5.54
CA ILE A 27 1.43 -2.13 5.35
C ILE A 27 0.80 -2.73 6.61
N ALA A 28 -0.16 -2.03 7.17
CA ALA A 28 -0.99 -2.51 8.26
C ALA A 28 -2.24 -3.21 7.70
N ALA A 29 -2.62 -4.34 8.28
CA ALA A 29 -3.86 -5.05 7.92
C ALA A 29 -4.56 -5.60 9.18
N GLN A 30 -5.89 -5.68 9.16
CA GLN A 30 -6.68 -6.24 10.27
C GLN A 30 -7.77 -7.23 9.79
N PRO A 31 -7.39 -8.44 9.34
CA PRO A 31 -8.35 -9.49 9.03
C PRO A 31 -8.95 -10.16 10.29
N GLY A 32 -8.39 -9.89 11.48
CA GLY A 32 -8.91 -10.37 12.77
C GLY A 32 -8.12 -9.86 13.99
N TYR A 33 -6.83 -9.59 13.81
CA TYR A 33 -5.99 -8.82 14.72
C TYR A 33 -5.06 -7.90 13.91
N PRO A 34 -4.58 -6.77 14.48
CA PRO A 34 -3.65 -5.88 13.80
C PRO A 34 -2.33 -6.57 13.47
N MET A 35 -1.98 -6.58 12.18
CA MET A 35 -0.75 -7.16 11.64
C MET A 35 0.04 -6.10 10.87
N GLU A 36 1.37 -6.26 10.84
CA GLU A 36 2.25 -5.50 9.96
C GLU A 36 2.98 -6.40 8.94
N HIS A 37 3.03 -5.91 7.70
CA HIS A 37 3.70 -6.56 6.57
C HIS A 37 4.66 -5.57 5.89
N PRO A 38 5.78 -6.01 5.30
CA PRO A 38 6.56 -5.15 4.45
C PRO A 38 5.81 -4.93 3.13
N LEU A 39 5.93 -3.74 2.54
CA LEU A 39 5.60 -3.57 1.13
C LEU A 39 6.71 -4.22 0.30
N ALA A 40 6.39 -5.32 -0.39
CA ALA A 40 7.38 -6.14 -1.07
C ALA A 40 7.44 -5.90 -2.58
N ARG A 41 6.32 -5.53 -3.21
CA ARG A 41 6.22 -5.36 -4.67
C ARG A 41 5.29 -4.22 -5.05
N VAL A 42 5.62 -3.55 -6.15
CA VAL A 42 4.74 -2.61 -6.86
C VAL A 42 4.67 -3.07 -8.31
N VAL A 43 3.47 -3.30 -8.82
CA VAL A 43 3.25 -3.77 -10.20
C VAL A 43 2.12 -2.96 -10.84
N CYS A 44 2.21 -2.67 -12.14
CA CYS A 44 1.13 -2.03 -12.90
C CYS A 44 0.50 -3.06 -13.83
N THR A 45 -0.83 -3.07 -13.94
CA THR A 45 -1.54 -3.90 -14.90
C THR A 45 -2.63 -3.13 -15.63
N PRO A 46 -2.88 -3.43 -16.91
CA PRO A 46 -1.94 -4.10 -17.79
C PRO A 46 -0.65 -3.27 -17.93
N ASP A 47 0.51 -3.93 -17.93
CA ASP A 47 1.75 -3.34 -18.45
C ASP A 47 1.70 -3.45 -19.99
N ASP A 48 2.64 -2.84 -20.73
CA ASP A 48 2.61 -2.71 -22.21
C ASP A 48 2.55 -4.05 -23.01
N ALA A 49 2.51 -5.20 -22.34
CA ALA A 49 2.05 -6.45 -22.90
C ALA A 49 1.37 -7.28 -21.80
N GLU A 50 0.09 -7.63 -21.98
CA GLU A 50 -0.37 -8.93 -21.50
C GLU A 50 0.65 -9.95 -22.04
N GLY A 51 1.14 -10.89 -21.22
CA GLY A 51 2.33 -11.71 -21.53
C GLY A 51 2.25 -12.57 -22.81
N ASP A 52 1.18 -12.44 -23.60
CA ASP A 52 0.93 -13.02 -24.91
C ASP A 52 1.10 -12.04 -26.09
N GLY A 53 1.49 -10.78 -25.84
CA GLY A 53 1.69 -9.75 -26.87
C GLY A 53 0.42 -9.03 -27.30
N THR A 54 -0.71 -9.24 -26.61
CA THR A 54 -1.95 -8.51 -26.85
C THR A 54 -1.86 -7.10 -26.26
N PRO A 55 -2.28 -6.05 -27.01
CA PRO A 55 -2.36 -4.71 -26.46
C PRO A 55 -3.30 -4.67 -25.25
N PRO A 56 -2.93 -3.94 -24.18
CA PRO A 56 -3.78 -3.64 -23.04
C PRO A 56 -5.22 -3.25 -23.42
N THR A 57 -6.23 -3.98 -22.93
CA THR A 57 -7.64 -3.57 -23.10
C THR A 57 -8.21 -2.83 -21.91
N ASP A 58 -7.63 -3.03 -20.72
CA ASP A 58 -8.08 -2.43 -19.47
C ASP A 58 -7.27 -1.18 -19.08
N PRO A 59 -7.86 -0.23 -18.33
CA PRO A 59 -7.13 0.89 -17.77
C PRO A 59 -6.01 0.43 -16.81
N PRO A 60 -4.87 1.14 -16.75
CA PRO A 60 -3.79 0.79 -15.86
C PRO A 60 -4.17 0.94 -14.37
N VAL A 61 -3.79 -0.05 -13.57
CA VAL A 61 -3.96 -0.10 -12.12
C VAL A 61 -2.63 -0.48 -11.48
N VAL A 62 -2.20 0.28 -10.47
CA VAL A 62 -1.00 -0.03 -9.68
C VAL A 62 -1.39 -0.84 -8.44
N TRP A 63 -0.77 -1.99 -8.28
CA TRP A 63 -0.97 -2.91 -7.16
C TRP A 63 0.22 -2.88 -6.21
N LEU A 64 -0.08 -2.95 -4.91
CA LEU A 64 0.89 -3.00 -3.82
C LEU A 64 0.84 -4.39 -3.18
N GLY A 65 1.85 -5.21 -3.45
CA GLY A 65 1.96 -6.57 -2.92
C GLY A 65 2.70 -6.59 -1.58
N THR A 66 2.08 -7.18 -0.56
CA THR A 66 2.68 -7.37 0.77
C THR A 66 3.59 -8.60 0.81
N GLY A 67 4.66 -8.55 1.61
CA GLY A 67 5.48 -9.72 1.94
C GLY A 67 4.93 -10.53 3.13
N GLU A 68 5.75 -11.47 3.63
CA GLU A 68 5.44 -12.23 4.85
C GLU A 68 5.26 -11.29 6.06
N GLN A 69 4.39 -11.69 6.99
CA GLN A 69 4.14 -10.92 8.21
C GLN A 69 5.44 -10.69 8.99
N VAL A 70 5.68 -9.46 9.43
CA VAL A 70 6.84 -9.11 10.27
C VAL A 70 6.51 -9.32 11.75
N GLY A 71 5.29 -8.96 12.15
CA GLY A 71 4.85 -9.07 13.54
C GLY A 71 3.45 -8.52 13.77
N HIS A 72 3.14 -8.22 15.03
CA HIS A 72 1.94 -7.47 15.40
C HIS A 72 2.16 -5.98 15.14
N LEU A 73 1.11 -5.31 14.67
CA LEU A 73 1.15 -3.86 14.48
C LEU A 73 1.30 -3.17 15.85
N PRO A 74 2.18 -2.15 15.99
CA PRO A 74 2.28 -1.37 17.22
C PRO A 74 0.95 -0.70 17.60
N ALA A 75 0.63 -0.67 18.90
CA ALA A 75 -0.64 -0.11 19.40
C ALA A 75 -0.87 1.34 18.92
N ILE A 76 0.15 2.20 19.00
CA ILE A 76 0.05 3.59 18.51
C ILE A 76 -0.32 3.69 17.02
N ALA A 77 0.13 2.73 16.19
CA ALA A 77 -0.24 2.70 14.78
C ALA A 77 -1.69 2.24 14.60
N ALA A 78 -2.15 1.24 15.38
CA ALA A 78 -3.56 0.85 15.40
C ALA A 78 -4.47 2.01 15.86
N ASP A 79 -4.05 2.78 16.87
CA ASP A 79 -4.80 3.94 17.38
C ASP A 79 -4.93 5.03 16.31
N VAL A 80 -3.82 5.38 15.64
CA VAL A 80 -3.82 6.40 14.57
C VAL A 80 -4.64 5.95 13.36
N LEU A 81 -4.69 4.63 13.09
CA LEU A 81 -5.54 4.04 12.05
C LEU A 81 -7.02 3.89 12.48
N GLY A 82 -7.36 4.21 13.72
CA GLY A 82 -8.73 4.11 14.26
C GLY A 82 -9.20 2.68 14.50
N TRP A 83 -8.27 1.75 14.71
CA TRP A 83 -8.53 0.31 14.86
C TRP A 83 -8.56 -0.15 16.33
N SER A 84 -8.13 0.70 17.23
CA SER A 84 -8.26 0.53 18.67
C SER A 84 -9.71 0.71 19.10
N ALA A 85 -10.28 -0.34 19.69
CA ALA A 85 -11.62 -0.34 20.28
C ALA A 85 -11.73 0.59 21.50
#